data_AF-A0A485CDZ3-F1
#
_entry.id   AF-A0A485CDZ3-F1
#
_cell.length_a   1.000
_cell.length_b   1.000
_cell.length_c   1.000
_cell.angle_alpha   90.00
_cell.angle_beta   90.00
_cell.angle_gamma   90.00
#
_symmetry.space_group_name_H-M   'P 1'
#
loop_
_entity.id
_entity.type
_entity.pdbx_description
1 polymer ?
#
loop_
_entity_poly.entity_id
_entity_poly.type
_entity_poly.pdbx_seq_one_letter_code
_entity_poly.pdbx_strand_id
1 'polypeptide(L)' 'MKRSLHGKKQQLIEGATLLLEQVLNKPRSTTYVVIDEINTDNWGVGGETVTALRLKAGSPSPQV' A
#
# COMPACT_ATOMS: atom_id res chain seq x y z
N MET A 1 -3.33 -17.96 7.79
CA MET A 1 -4.00 -16.88 7.00
C MET A 1 -3.01 -16.03 6.19
N LYS A 2 -2.15 -16.61 5.31
CA LYS A 2 -1.18 -15.84 4.48
C LYS A 2 -1.44 -15.87 2.97
N ARG A 3 -2.37 -16.70 2.48
CA ARG A 3 -2.64 -16.86 1.03
C ARG A 3 -3.46 -15.71 0.40
N SER A 4 -4.21 -14.92 1.17
CA SER A 4 -5.13 -13.90 0.63
C SER A 4 -4.46 -12.59 0.18
N LEU A 5 -3.29 -12.22 0.72
CA LEU A 5 -2.61 -10.96 0.36
C LEU A 5 -1.76 -11.04 -0.91
N HIS A 6 -1.27 -12.23 -1.28
CA HIS A 6 -0.39 -12.41 -2.43
C HIS A 6 -1.07 -12.01 -3.74
N GLY A 7 -2.36 -12.33 -3.91
CA GLY A 7 -3.13 -11.95 -5.10
C GLY A 7 -3.31 -10.44 -5.25
N LYS A 8 -3.50 -9.71 -4.13
CA LYS A 8 -3.65 -8.24 -4.14
C LYS A 8 -2.33 -7.54 -4.48
N LYS A 9 -1.22 -8.00 -3.90
CA LYS A 9 0.12 -7.44 -4.19
C LYS A 9 0.49 -7.63 -5.66
N GLN A 10 0.19 -8.78 -6.25
CA GLN A 10 0.44 -9.02 -7.68
C GLN A 10 -0.34 -8.04 -8.57
N GLN A 11 -1.62 -7.81 -8.28
CA GLN A 11 -2.44 -6.85 -9.02
C GLN A 11 -1.91 -5.42 -8.91
N LEU A 12 -1.43 -5.01 -7.73
CA LEU A 12 -0.80 -3.70 -7.52
C LEU A 12 0.50 -3.55 -8.31
N ILE A 13 1.37 -4.58 -8.32
CA ILE A 13 2.63 -4.57 -9.08
C ILE A 13 2.35 -4.42 -10.57
N GLU A 14 1.42 -5.21 -11.11
CA GLU A 14 1.07 -5.18 -12.52
C GLU A 14 0.47 -3.84 -12.93
N GLY A 15 -0.51 -3.34 -12.15
CA GLY A 15 -1.17 -2.07 -12.43
C GLY A 15 -0.23 -0.86 -12.39
N ALA A 16 0.65 -0.79 -11.39
CA ALA A 16 1.62 0.30 -11.30
C ALA A 16 2.63 0.26 -12.46
N THR A 17 3.07 -0.94 -12.86
CA THR A 17 3.99 -1.12 -13.99
C THR A 17 3.35 -0.69 -15.31
N LEU A 18 2.11 -1.12 -15.57
CA LEU A 18 1.33 -0.72 -16.75
C LEU A 18 1.13 0.79 -16.83
N LEU A 19 0.83 1.45 -15.71
CA LEU A 19 0.61 2.90 -15.68
C LEU A 19 1.86 3.68 -16.12
N LEU A 20 3.02 3.30 -15.59
CA LEU A 20 4.29 3.97 -15.92
C LEU A 20 4.71 3.72 -17.38
N GLU A 21 4.44 2.53 -17.90
CA GLU A 21 4.61 2.23 -19.33
C GLU A 21 3.71 3.12 -20.19
N GLN A 22 2.42 3.22 -19.89
CA GLN A 22 1.46 3.96 -20.71
C GLN A 22 1.67 5.48 -20.68
N VAL A 23 1.98 6.05 -19.52
CA VAL A 23 2.05 7.51 -19.35
C VAL A 23 3.45 8.05 -19.68
N LEU A 24 4.50 7.32 -19.31
CA LEU A 24 5.88 7.79 -19.40
C LEU A 24 6.73 6.99 -20.40
N ASN A 25 6.16 5.99 -21.08
CA ASN A 25 6.87 5.08 -21.98
C ASN A 25 8.08 4.40 -21.30
N LYS A 26 7.97 4.08 -20.01
CA LYS A 26 9.01 3.34 -19.29
C LYS A 26 8.98 1.85 -19.65
N PRO A 27 10.13 1.22 -19.93
CA PRO A 27 10.17 -0.21 -20.15
C PRO A 27 9.87 -0.97 -18.85
N ARG A 28 8.97 -1.94 -18.96
CA ARG A 28 8.54 -2.80 -17.84
C ARG A 28 9.72 -3.54 -17.19
N SER A 29 10.69 -3.96 -18.00
CA SER A 29 11.86 -4.74 -17.56
C SER A 29 12.78 -4.03 -16.57
N THR A 30 12.70 -2.69 -16.48
CA THR A 30 13.48 -1.88 -15.54
C THR A 30 12.60 -1.14 -14.54
N THR A 31 11.33 -1.49 -14.48
CA THR A 31 10.37 -0.91 -13.53
C THR A 31 10.28 -1.82 -12.31
N TYR A 32 10.71 -1.30 -11.16
CA TYR A 32 10.69 -2.00 -9.89
C TYR A 32 9.55 -1.46 -9.02
N VAL A 33 8.81 -2.37 -8.38
CA VAL A 33 7.73 -2.02 -7.45
C VAL A 33 8.05 -2.65 -6.10
N VAL A 34 8.09 -1.80 -5.06
CA VAL A 34 8.25 -2.22 -3.66
C VAL A 34 6.94 -1.93 -2.94
N ILE A 35 6.42 -2.92 -2.23
CA ILE A 35 5.21 -2.79 -1.41
C ILE A 35 5.58 -3.11 0.03
N ASP A 36 5.48 -2.12 0.90
CA ASP A 36 5.70 -2.26 2.33
C ASP A 36 4.37 -2.11 3.09
N GLU A 37 4.13 -3.02 4.02
CA GLU A 37 2.92 -3.02 4.86
C GLU A 37 3.34 -2.59 6.26
N ILE A 38 3.05 -1.33 6.59
CA ILE A 38 3.40 -0.74 7.88
C ILE A 38 2.15 -0.74 8.76
N ASN A 39 2.28 -1.32 9.95
CA ASN A 39 1.23 -1.28 10.95
C ASN A 39 0.88 0.17 11.32
N THR A 40 -0.40 0.47 11.53
CA THR A 40 -0.87 1.84 11.76
C THR A 40 -0.37 2.48 13.06
N ASP A 41 0.10 1.68 14.02
CA ASP A 41 0.77 2.16 15.22
C ASP A 41 2.18 2.70 14.94
N ASN A 42 2.77 2.29 13.81
CA ASN A 42 4.11 2.70 13.36
C ASN A 42 4.07 3.77 12.25
N TRP A 43 2.87 4.26 11.86
CA TRP A 43 2.71 5.30 10.84
C TRP A 43 2.09 6.56 11.43
N GLY A 44 2.84 7.67 11.40
CA GLY A 44 2.44 8.94 12.00
C GLY A 44 1.98 9.99 10.98
N VAL A 45 0.92 10.73 11.31
CA VAL A 45 0.44 11.90 10.55
C VAL A 45 0.13 13.01 11.54
N GLY A 46 0.69 14.20 11.33
CA GLY A 46 0.43 15.36 12.19
C GLY A 46 0.87 15.19 13.66
N GLY A 47 1.79 14.27 13.95
CA GLY A 47 2.26 13.98 15.31
C GLY A 47 1.48 12.88 16.03
N GLU A 48 0.50 12.23 15.39
CA GLU A 48 -0.29 11.13 15.96
C GLU A 48 -0.20 9.87 15.11
N THR A 49 -0.33 8.69 15.72
CA THR A 49 -0.41 7.43 14.98
C THR A 49 -1.72 7.36 14.19
N VAL A 50 -1.70 6.68 13.04
CA VAL A 50 -2.91 6.47 12.24
C VAL A 50 -3.98 5.71 13.04
N THR A 51 -3.57 4.81 13.94
CA THR A 51 -4.50 4.16 14.87
C THR A 51 -5.25 5.19 15.73
N ALA A 52 -4.55 6.13 16.36
CA ALA A 52 -5.17 7.18 17.19
C ALA A 52 -6.13 8.05 16.36
N LEU A 53 -5.72 8.43 15.14
CA LEU A 53 -6.56 9.24 14.25
C LEU A 53 -7.86 8.52 13.84
N ARG A 54 -7.78 7.21 13.54
CA ARG A 54 -8.97 6.42 13.16
C ARG A 54 -9.95 6.23 14.32
N LEU A 55 -9.44 6.08 15.54
CA LEU A 55 -10.28 6.01 16.75
C LEU A 55 -11.06 7.31 16.95
N LYS A 56 -10.40 8.48 16.77
CA LYS A 56 -11.08 9.79 16.82
C LYS A 56 -12.13 9.95 15.72
N ALA A 57 -11.89 9.38 14.54
CA ALA A 57 -12.81 9.41 13.41
C ALA A 57 -13.97 8.37 13.51
N GLY A 58 -14.08 7.63 14.62
CA GLY A 58 -15.14 6.63 14.81
C GLY A 58 -15.07 5.45 13.84
N SER A 59 -13.91 5.20 13.24
CA SER A 59 -13.70 4.13 12.25
C SER A 59 -12.82 3.02 12.82
N PRO A 60 -13.39 2.03 13.54
CA PRO A 60 -12.63 0.87 13.98
C PRO A 60 -12.35 0.00 12.74
N SER A 61 -11.09 -0.23 12.40
CA SER A 61 -10.74 -1.08 11.27
C SER A 61 -9.40 -1.77 11.45
N PRO A 62 -9.23 -2.93 10.79
CA PRO A 62 -8.32 -3.98 11.20
C PRO A 62 -6.87 -3.52 11.07
N GLN A 63 -6.06 -3.90 12.05
CA GLN A 63 -4.62 -3.81 12.01
C GLN A 63 -4.14 -4.65 10.82
N VAL A 64 -3.52 -3.99 9.83
CA VAL A 64 -2.55 -4.66 8.95
C VAL A 64 -1.25 -4.87 9.70
#